data_AF-A0A2T1GK27-F1
#
_entry.id   AF-A0A2T1GK27-F1
#
_cell.length_a   1.000
_cell.length_b   1.000
_cell.length_c   1.000
_cell.angle_alpha   90.00
_cell.angle_beta   90.00
_cell.angle_gamma   90.00
#
_symmetry.space_group_name_H-M   'P 1'
#
loop_
_entity.id
_entity.type
_entity.pdbx_description
1 polymer ?
#
loop_
_entity_poly.entity_id
_entity_poly.type
_entity_poly.pdbx_seq_one_letter_code
_entity_poly.pdbx_strand_id
1 'polypeptide(L)' 'MKPDFNVMTKSELRAYVLEHREDTEAFEALADRIYANPNPQWYQPEDTEQIVDLIQVFKQRNIND' A
#
# COMPACT_ATOMS: atom_id res chain seq x y z
N MET A 1 1.05 7.25 23.58
CA MET A 1 2.42 7.02 23.08
C MET A 1 2.31 6.77 21.59
N LYS A 2 3.21 7.33 20.80
CA LYS A 2 3.26 7.07 19.36
C LYS A 2 3.87 5.68 19.12
N PRO A 3 3.28 4.83 18.27
CA PRO A 3 3.89 3.54 17.91
C PRO A 3 5.20 3.73 17.15
N ASP A 4 6.06 2.71 17.18
CA ASP A 4 7.22 2.66 16.28
C ASP A 4 6.79 2.08 14.92
N PHE A 5 6.81 2.91 13.88
CA PHE A 5 6.41 2.51 12.53
C PHE A 5 7.43 1.60 11.83
N ASN A 6 8.67 1.49 12.35
CA ASN A 6 9.70 0.64 11.76
C ASN A 6 9.45 -0.84 12.04
N VAL A 7 8.78 -1.17 13.14
CA VAL A 7 8.45 -2.54 13.51
C VAL A 7 7.12 -3.02 12.92
N MET A 8 6.31 -2.10 12.38
CA MET A 8 5.05 -2.45 11.74
C MET A 8 5.27 -3.07 10.36
N THR A 9 4.53 -4.15 10.09
CA THR A 9 4.32 -4.62 8.72
C THR A 9 3.65 -3.54 7.87
N LYS A 10 3.79 -3.63 6.54
CA LYS A 10 3.12 -2.70 5.61
C LYS A 10 1.60 -2.68 5.80
N SER A 11 0.99 -3.83 6.13
CA SER A 11 -0.45 -3.94 6.39
C SER A 11 -0.88 -3.24 7.68
N GLU A 12 -0.11 -3.39 8.76
CA GLU A 12 -0.38 -2.73 10.04
C GLU A 12 -0.21 -1.21 9.94
N LEU A 13 0.88 -0.76 9.31
CA LEU A 13 1.12 0.66 9.08
C LEU A 13 0.04 1.28 8.20
N ARG A 14 -0.43 0.55 7.18
CA ARG A 14 -1.57 1.00 6.35
C ARG A 14 -2.86 1.12 7.17
N ALA A 15 -3.17 0.15 8.02
CA ALA A 15 -4.35 0.21 8.89
C ALA A 15 -4.28 1.42 9.82
N TYR A 16 -3.12 1.64 10.45
CA TYR A 16 -2.88 2.79 11.32
C TYR A 16 -3.09 4.13 10.60
N VAL A 17 -2.50 4.33 9.42
CA VAL A 17 -2.67 5.57 8.63
C VAL A 17 -4.14 5.83 8.25
N LEU A 18 -4.94 4.77 8.04
CA LEU A 18 -6.36 4.92 7.73
C LEU A 18 -7.20 5.36 8.94
N GLU A 19 -6.80 4.96 10.14
CA GLU A 19 -7.42 5.35 11.42
C GLU A 19 -6.93 6.73 11.89
N HIS A 20 -5.70 7.12 11.53
CA HIS A 20 -5.02 8.35 11.94
C HIS A 20 -4.60 9.20 10.73
N ARG A 21 -5.58 9.69 9.97
CA ARG A 21 -5.35 10.35 8.67
C ARG A 21 -4.59 11.67 8.77
N GLU A 22 -4.62 12.29 9.93
CA GLU A 22 -3.91 13.52 10.28
C GLU A 22 -2.45 13.29 10.72
N ASP A 23 -2.05 12.05 11.00
CA ASP A 23 -0.67 11.72 11.37
C ASP A 23 0.21 11.66 10.12
N THR A 24 0.77 12.81 9.74
CA THR A 24 1.62 12.96 8.54
C THR A 24 2.87 12.10 8.60
N GLU A 25 3.44 11.88 9.79
CA GLU A 25 4.62 11.03 9.96
C GLU A 25 4.29 9.56 9.70
N ALA A 26 3.10 9.10 10.08
CA ALA A 26 2.63 7.76 9.73
C ALA A 26 2.44 7.60 8.22
N PHE A 27 1.90 8.65 7.57
CA PHE A 27 1.75 8.69 6.12
C PHE A 27 3.11 8.65 5.40
N GLU A 28 4.08 9.45 5.84
CA GLU A 28 5.45 9.47 5.32
C GLU A 28 6.13 8.10 5.47
N ALA A 29 6.02 7.48 6.65
CA ALA A 29 6.56 6.14 6.89
C ALA A 29 5.95 5.09 5.95
N LEU A 30 4.65 5.19 5.64
CA LEU A 30 3.99 4.30 4.69
C LEU A 30 4.47 4.57 3.25
N ALA A 31 4.60 5.84 2.87
CA ALA A 31 5.08 6.24 1.55
C ALA A 31 6.50 5.72 1.31
N ASP A 32 7.43 5.96 2.24
CA ASP A 32 8.81 5.46 2.19
C ASP A 32 8.84 3.95 2.00
N ARG A 33 7.99 3.21 2.71
CA ARG A 33 7.90 1.75 2.58
C ARG A 33 7.38 1.29 1.23
N ILE A 34 6.48 2.05 0.60
CA ILE A 34 5.99 1.76 -0.75
C ILE A 34 7.10 2.03 -1.78
N TYR A 35 7.83 3.15 -1.65
CA TYR A 35 8.92 3.50 -2.57
C TYR A 35 10.17 2.62 -2.41
N ALA A 36 10.42 2.10 -1.21
CA ALA A 36 11.52 1.16 -0.95
C ALA A 36 11.27 -0.25 -1.54
N ASN A 37 10.06 -0.55 -2.04
CA ASN A 37 9.80 -1.82 -2.71
C ASN A 37 10.63 -1.90 -4.01
N PRO A 38 11.52 -2.91 -4.17
CA PRO A 38 12.37 -3.03 -5.36
C PRO A 38 11.60 -3.38 -6.64
N ASN A 39 10.37 -3.87 -6.52
CA ASN A 39 9.49 -4.14 -7.66
C ASN A 39 8.11 -3.50 -7.43
N PRO A 40 8.01 -2.16 -7.52
CA PRO A 40 6.75 -1.47 -7.30
C PRO A 40 5.87 -1.60 -8.55
N GLN A 41 4.64 -2.03 -8.35
CA GLN A 41 3.64 -2.07 -9.42
C GLN A 41 2.94 -0.71 -9.48
N TRP A 42 3.44 0.16 -10.35
CA TRP A 42 2.86 1.46 -10.64
C TRP A 42 1.90 1.36 -11.83
N TYR A 43 0.81 2.11 -11.75
CA TYR A 43 -0.18 2.23 -12.82
C TYR A 43 -0.20 3.66 -13.33
N GLN A 44 -0.25 3.80 -14.65
CA GLN A 44 -0.46 5.07 -15.31
C GLN A 44 -1.96 5.36 -15.46
N PRO A 45 -2.36 6.64 -15.62
CA PRO A 45 -3.76 6.98 -15.89
C PRO A 45 -4.34 6.25 -17.12
N GLU A 46 -3.52 5.93 -18.11
CA GLU A 46 -3.94 5.19 -19.31
C GLU A 46 -4.24 3.70 -19.03
N ASP A 47 -3.73 3.15 -17.92
CA ASP A 47 -4.08 1.80 -17.45
C ASP A 47 -5.50 1.73 -16.89
N THR A 48 -6.20 2.88 -16.77
CA THR A 48 -7.57 2.93 -16.22
C THR A 48 -8.57 2.12 -17.04
N GLU A 49 -8.39 2.04 -18.36
CA GLU A 49 -9.23 1.20 -19.23
C GLU A 49 -9.05 -0.29 -18.94
N GLN A 50 -7.91 -0.68 -18.35
CA GLN A 50 -7.58 -2.06 -18.00
C GLN A 50 -7.84 -2.36 -16.51
N ILE A 51 -8.36 -1.40 -15.73
CA ILE A 51 -8.60 -1.58 -14.28
C ILE A 51 -9.46 -2.80 -13.99
N VAL A 52 -10.48 -3.08 -14.81
CA VAL A 52 -11.35 -4.24 -14.62
C VAL A 52 -10.55 -5.54 -14.72
N ASP A 53 -9.67 -5.66 -15.72
CA ASP A 53 -8.84 -6.84 -15.94
C ASP A 53 -7.74 -6.95 -14.87
N LEU A 54 -7.13 -5.81 -14.48
CA LEU A 54 -6.16 -5.74 -13.39
C LEU A 54 -6.76 -6.20 -12.05
N ILE A 55 -7.99 -5.79 -11.74
CA ILE A 55 -8.71 -6.24 -10.54
C ILE A 55 -8.92 -7.76 -10.57
N GLN A 56 -9.23 -8.34 -11.73
CA GLN A 56 -9.37 -9.80 -11.86
C GLN A 56 -8.03 -10.53 -11.63
N VAL A 57 -6.94 -10.05 -12.23
CA VAL A 57 -5.59 -10.62 -12.03
C VAL A 57 -5.19 -10.59 -10.56
N PHE A 58 -5.44 -9.49 -9.84
CA PHE A 58 -5.13 -9.40 -8.41
C PHE A 58 -5.95 -10.35 -7.55
N LYS A 59 -7.25 -10.50 -7.84
CA LYS A 59 -8.08 -11.49 -7.14
C LYS A 59 -7.53 -12.91 -7.34
N GLN A 60 -7.10 -13.24 -8.55
CA GLN A 60 -6.56 -14.57 -8.85
C GLN A 60 -5.23 -14.86 -8.16
N ARG A 61 -4.35 -13.86 -8.02
CA ARG A 61 -3.07 -13.99 -7.29
C ARG A 61 -3.30 -14.20 -5.78
N ASN A 62 -4.16 -13.40 -5.17
CA ASN A 62 -4.45 -13.46 -3.72
C ASN A 62 -5.30 -14.68 -3.29
N ILE A 63 -5.79 -15.52 -4.22
CA ILE A 63 -6.49 -16.78 -3.90
C ILE A 63 -5.52 -17.97 -3.90
N ASN A 64 -4.35 -17.84 -4.54
CA ASN A 64 -3.40 -18.94 -4.74
C ASN A 64 -2.16 -18.87 -3.82
N ASP A 65 -2.08 -17.87 -2.94
CA ASP A 65 -1.08 -17.69 -1.88
C ASP A 65 -1.77 -17.76 -0.50
#